data_AF-A0A7Y4ZSG4-F1
#
_entry.id   AF-A0A7Y4ZSG4-F1
#
_cell.length_a   1.000
_cell.length_b   1.000
_cell.length_c   1.000
_cell.angle_alpha   90.00
_cell.angle_beta   90.00
_cell.angle_gamma   90.00
#
_symmetry.space_group_name_H-M   'P 1'
#
loop_
_entity.id
_entity.type
_entity.pdbx_description
1 polymer ?
#
loop_
_entity_poly.entity_id
_entity_poly.type
_entity_poly.pdbx_seq_one_letter_code
_entity_poly.pdbx_strand_id
1 'polypeptide(L)'
;DTAPPVLTSYGVNALAFDKAGNLWATDFAGAKIYEITKAELRGTGSKNLVPGIVLDVGVTALPSSLAVDEGGGLWTSGVAGTFVRFSPAQLGASGAPSAERIMTPAGLGYAEFLAFYPGVGPLASSRP
;
A
#
# COMPACT_ATOMS: atom_id res chain seq x y z
N ASP A 1 -19.31 -15.91 -9.01
CA ASP A 1 -18.77 -15.04 -10.06
C ASP A 1 -19.20 -13.62 -9.72
N THR A 2 -18.33 -12.85 -9.08
CA THR A 2 -18.61 -11.45 -8.69
C THR A 2 -17.70 -10.57 -9.52
N ALA A 3 -18.28 -9.57 -10.19
CA ALA A 3 -17.53 -8.63 -11.01
C ALA A 3 -16.32 -8.04 -10.23
N PRO A 4 -15.19 -7.77 -10.90
CA PRO A 4 -14.03 -7.16 -10.25
C PRO A 4 -14.45 -5.88 -9.52
N PRO A 5 -13.91 -5.62 -8.31
CA PRO A 5 -14.22 -4.39 -7.60
C PRO A 5 -13.82 -3.19 -8.45
N VAL A 6 -14.65 -2.18 -8.46
CA VAL A 6 -14.42 -0.93 -9.17
C VAL A 6 -14.31 0.17 -8.13
N LEU A 7 -13.28 1.01 -8.22
CA LEU A 7 -13.11 2.12 -7.28
C LEU A 7 -14.08 3.25 -7.63
N THR A 8 -15.28 3.24 -7.04
CA THR A 8 -16.34 4.25 -7.30
C THR A 8 -16.59 5.20 -6.13
N SER A 9 -16.28 4.80 -4.89
CA SER A 9 -16.26 5.67 -3.71
C SER A 9 -15.62 4.95 -2.53
N TYR A 10 -14.37 5.29 -2.22
CA TYR A 10 -13.69 4.86 -1.00
C TYR A 10 -13.00 6.06 -0.39
N GLY A 11 -13.01 6.15 0.94
CA GLY A 11 -12.27 7.18 1.67
C GLY A 11 -10.80 6.86 1.65
N VAL A 12 -10.15 6.99 0.50
CA VAL A 12 -8.72 6.66 0.36
C VAL A 12 -7.90 7.54 1.30
N ASN A 13 -7.13 6.90 2.18
CA ASN A 13 -6.39 7.62 3.23
C ASN A 13 -4.93 7.83 2.86
N ALA A 14 -4.31 6.84 2.22
CA ALA A 14 -2.90 6.86 1.90
C ALA A 14 -2.61 6.25 0.53
N LEU A 15 -1.51 6.72 -0.06
CA LEU A 15 -1.03 6.33 -1.38
C LEU A 15 0.48 6.05 -1.31
N ALA A 16 0.94 5.01 -2.01
CA ALA A 16 2.36 4.71 -2.19
C ALA A 16 2.61 4.09 -3.57
N PHE A 17 3.74 4.43 -4.20
CA PHE A 17 4.17 3.77 -5.43
C PHE A 17 5.15 2.63 -5.14
N ASP A 18 4.99 1.52 -5.83
CA ASP A 18 6.01 0.47 -5.86
C ASP A 18 7.07 0.70 -6.97
N LYS A 19 8.08 -0.16 -7.02
CA LYS A 19 9.16 -0.10 -8.04
C LYS A 19 8.68 -0.39 -9.46
N ALA A 20 7.55 -1.06 -9.64
CA ALA A 20 6.95 -1.32 -10.96
C ALA A 20 6.14 -0.10 -11.46
N GLY A 21 5.86 0.86 -10.58
CA GLY A 21 5.07 2.06 -10.86
C GLY A 21 3.57 1.83 -10.69
N ASN A 22 3.16 0.78 -9.97
CA ASN A 22 1.78 0.63 -9.54
C ASN A 22 1.51 1.52 -8.32
N LEU A 23 0.30 2.04 -8.23
CA LEU A 23 -0.17 2.83 -7.10
C LEU A 23 -0.89 1.92 -6.13
N TRP A 24 -0.38 1.83 -4.91
CA TRP A 24 -1.05 1.20 -3.80
C TRP A 24 -1.86 2.25 -3.03
N ALA A 25 -3.10 1.90 -2.67
CA ALA A 25 -4.02 2.81 -2.00
C ALA A 25 -4.72 2.09 -0.85
N THR A 26 -4.87 2.76 0.30
CA THR A 26 -5.65 2.20 1.43
C THR A 26 -7.08 2.70 1.42
N ASP A 27 -7.99 1.87 1.88
CA ASP A 27 -9.36 2.23 2.25
C ASP A 27 -9.59 1.81 3.70
N PHE A 28 -9.54 2.81 4.58
CA PHE A 28 -9.65 2.60 6.01
C PHE A 28 -11.02 2.07 6.41
N ALA A 29 -12.09 2.58 5.82
CA ALA A 29 -13.45 2.18 6.18
C ALA A 29 -13.75 0.75 5.72
N GLY A 30 -13.27 0.37 4.53
CA GLY A 30 -13.41 -0.97 4.00
C GLY A 30 -12.40 -1.99 4.52
N ALA A 31 -11.39 -1.56 5.29
CA ALA A 31 -10.23 -2.37 5.71
C ALA A 31 -9.52 -3.04 4.52
N LYS A 32 -9.29 -2.28 3.46
CA LYS A 32 -8.73 -2.78 2.21
C LYS A 32 -7.49 -2.03 1.78
N ILE A 33 -6.66 -2.71 1.00
CA ILE A 33 -5.57 -2.12 0.24
C ILE A 33 -5.73 -2.55 -1.22
N TYR A 34 -5.63 -1.59 -2.13
CA TYR A 34 -5.79 -1.78 -3.55
C TYR A 34 -4.46 -1.55 -4.27
N GLU A 35 -4.16 -2.38 -5.26
CA GLU A 35 -3.16 -2.08 -6.28
C GLU A 35 -3.86 -1.57 -7.53
N ILE A 36 -3.53 -0.34 -7.93
CA ILE A 36 -3.93 0.23 -9.22
C ILE A 36 -2.72 0.13 -10.14
N THR A 37 -2.86 -0.66 -11.20
CA THR A 37 -1.73 -0.93 -12.09
C THR A 37 -1.25 0.34 -12.80
N LYS A 38 0.03 0.39 -13.15
CA LYS A 38 0.58 1.49 -13.97
C LYS A 38 -0.20 1.73 -15.27
N ALA A 39 -0.81 0.69 -15.84
CA ALA A 39 -1.61 0.81 -17.05
C ALA A 39 -2.92 1.59 -16.80
N GLU A 40 -3.60 1.29 -15.69
CA GLU A 40 -4.82 1.98 -15.24
C GLU A 40 -4.58 3.47 -14.94
N LEU A 41 -3.37 3.82 -14.51
CA LEU A 41 -2.98 5.21 -14.20
C LEU A 41 -2.73 6.11 -15.42
N ARG A 42 -2.68 5.56 -16.65
CA ARG A 42 -2.38 6.34 -17.85
C ARG A 42 -3.52 7.28 -18.23
N GLY A 43 -3.22 8.45 -18.78
CA GLY A 43 -4.21 9.42 -19.29
C GLY A 43 -4.69 10.42 -18.23
N THR A 44 -5.75 11.16 -18.53
CA THR A 44 -6.28 12.24 -17.67
C THR A 44 -7.81 12.16 -17.56
N GLY A 45 -8.39 12.93 -16.64
CA GLY A 45 -9.85 13.02 -16.44
C GLY A 45 -10.42 11.94 -15.52
N SER A 46 -11.74 11.95 -15.36
CA SER A 46 -12.46 10.96 -14.55
C SER A 46 -12.33 9.57 -15.17
N LYS A 47 -11.92 8.60 -14.36
CA LYS A 47 -11.69 7.23 -14.80
C LYS A 47 -12.26 6.25 -13.80
N ASN A 48 -12.73 5.14 -14.34
CA ASN A 48 -13.20 4.01 -13.58
C ASN A 48 -12.03 3.05 -13.38
N LEU A 49 -11.37 3.11 -12.22
CA LEU A 49 -10.19 2.29 -11.94
C LEU A 49 -10.62 0.90 -11.48
N VAL A 50 -10.04 -0.13 -12.10
CA VAL A 50 -10.19 -1.52 -11.68
C VAL A 50 -8.88 -1.96 -11.01
N PRO A 51 -8.87 -2.22 -9.69
CA PRO A 51 -7.68 -2.72 -9.03
C PRO A 51 -7.24 -4.05 -9.61
N GLY A 52 -5.92 -4.21 -9.81
CA GLY A 52 -5.32 -5.49 -10.16
C GLY A 52 -5.33 -6.46 -8.96
N ILE A 53 -5.05 -5.91 -7.78
CA ILE A 53 -5.00 -6.65 -6.52
C ILE A 53 -5.86 -5.94 -5.47
N VAL A 54 -6.60 -6.73 -4.69
CA VAL A 54 -7.35 -6.27 -3.51
C VAL A 54 -6.98 -7.13 -2.32
N LEU A 55 -6.37 -6.51 -1.32
CA LEU A 55 -6.06 -7.13 -0.04
C LEU A 55 -7.11 -6.72 0.97
N ASP A 56 -7.74 -7.71 1.60
CA ASP A 56 -8.54 -7.54 2.80
C ASP A 56 -7.61 -7.70 4.01
N VAL A 57 -7.29 -6.58 4.64
CA VAL A 57 -6.31 -6.58 5.74
C VAL A 57 -6.97 -6.71 7.10
N GLY A 58 -8.31 -6.78 7.12
CA GLY A 58 -9.11 -6.88 8.33
C GLY A 58 -8.99 -5.64 9.23
N VAL A 59 -9.87 -5.56 10.23
CA VAL A 59 -9.92 -4.44 11.18
C VAL A 59 -8.68 -4.30 12.07
N THR A 60 -7.78 -5.29 12.03
CA THR A 60 -6.54 -5.33 12.80
C THR A 60 -5.43 -4.47 12.18
N ALA A 61 -5.51 -4.20 10.88
CA ALA A 61 -4.64 -3.27 10.18
C ALA A 61 -5.48 -2.05 9.84
N LEU A 62 -5.56 -1.06 10.75
CA LEU A 62 -6.22 0.22 10.53
C LEU A 62 -5.40 1.02 9.50
N PRO A 63 -5.60 0.84 8.19
CA PRO A 63 -4.61 1.17 7.18
C PRO A 63 -4.75 2.65 6.81
N SER A 64 -4.31 3.51 7.72
CA SER A 64 -4.33 4.96 7.57
C SER A 64 -3.05 5.50 6.91
N SER A 65 -2.01 4.67 6.80
CA SER A 65 -0.72 5.02 6.23
C SER A 65 -0.20 3.91 5.32
N LEU A 66 0.67 4.27 4.36
CA LEU A 66 1.19 3.31 3.39
C LEU A 66 2.60 3.69 2.94
N ALA A 67 3.51 2.71 2.89
CA ALA A 67 4.82 2.89 2.28
C ALA A 67 5.38 1.57 1.74
N VAL A 68 6.15 1.61 0.66
CA VAL A 68 6.82 0.44 0.08
C VAL A 68 8.30 0.49 0.42
N ASP A 69 8.85 -0.58 0.99
CA ASP A 69 10.28 -0.68 1.30
C ASP A 69 11.13 -1.10 0.09
N GLU A 70 12.46 -1.05 0.22
CA GLU A 70 13.38 -1.41 -0.85
C GLU A 70 13.29 -2.88 -1.29
N GLY A 71 12.82 -3.76 -0.40
CA GLY A 71 12.54 -5.16 -0.71
C GLY A 71 11.22 -5.38 -1.44
N GLY A 72 10.43 -4.32 -1.69
CA GLY A 72 9.10 -4.40 -2.29
C GLY A 72 8.00 -4.80 -1.32
N GLY A 73 8.27 -4.80 -0.01
CA GLY A 73 7.24 -5.05 1.00
C GLY A 73 6.41 -3.80 1.26
N LEU A 74 5.12 -3.99 1.50
CA LEU A 74 4.17 -2.91 1.78
C LEU A 74 3.95 -2.80 3.28
N TRP A 75 4.17 -1.62 3.83
CA TRP A 75 3.95 -1.30 5.23
C TRP A 75 2.73 -0.43 5.40
N THR A 76 1.94 -0.71 6.42
CA THR A 76 0.78 0.08 6.81
C THR A 76 0.69 0.18 8.34
N SER A 77 -0.04 1.17 8.83
CA SER A 77 -0.39 1.28 10.25
C SER A 77 -1.36 0.16 10.64
N GLY A 78 -1.17 -0.37 11.84
CA GLY A 78 -2.07 -1.32 12.48
C GLY A 78 -2.69 -0.75 13.75
N VAL A 79 -3.45 -1.58 14.45
CA VAL A 79 -4.05 -1.20 15.75
C VAL A 79 -3.00 -0.77 16.76
N ALA A 80 -3.36 0.18 17.64
CA ALA A 80 -2.56 0.61 18.79
C ALA A 80 -1.10 1.02 18.45
N GLY A 81 -0.89 1.69 17.31
CA GLY A 81 0.44 2.18 16.93
C GLY A 81 1.38 1.11 16.37
N THR A 82 0.85 -0.07 16.04
CA THR A 82 1.64 -1.10 15.37
C THR A 82 1.90 -0.75 13.90
N PHE A 83 2.96 -1.33 13.35
CA PHE A 83 3.24 -1.33 11.92
C PHE A 83 3.12 -2.75 11.39
N VAL A 84 2.41 -2.90 10.28
CA VAL A 84 2.16 -4.18 9.62
C VAL A 84 2.87 -4.18 8.29
N ARG A 85 3.63 -5.24 7.99
CA ARG A 85 4.26 -5.46 6.69
C ARG A 85 3.65 -6.67 5.99
N PHE A 86 3.40 -6.51 4.69
CA PHE A 86 3.11 -7.58 3.75
C PHE A 86 4.32 -7.80 2.82
N SER A 87 4.69 -9.07 2.62
CA SER A 87 5.79 -9.45 1.73
C SER A 87 5.42 -9.28 0.25
N PRO A 88 6.39 -9.10 -0.67
CA PRO A 88 6.12 -9.08 -2.11
C PRO A 88 5.33 -10.30 -2.60
N ALA A 89 5.55 -11.48 -2.02
CA ALA A 89 4.82 -12.69 -2.37
C ALA A 89 3.33 -12.59 -2.01
N GLN A 90 3.00 -11.96 -0.87
CA GLN A 90 1.62 -11.72 -0.45
C GLN A 90 0.93 -10.63 -1.28
N LEU A 91 1.73 -9.72 -1.86
CA LEU A 91 1.27 -8.69 -2.79
C LEU A 91 1.11 -9.23 -4.23
N GLY A 92 1.20 -10.54 -4.46
CA GLY A 92 1.08 -11.14 -5.79
C GLY A 92 -0.33 -11.56 -6.19
N ALA A 93 -1.30 -11.53 -5.27
CA ALA A 93 -2.68 -11.94 -5.53
C ALA A 93 -3.66 -11.27 -4.55
N SER A 94 -4.90 -11.08 -5.01
CA SER A 94 -6.02 -10.64 -4.15
C SER A 94 -6.36 -11.68 -3.08
N GLY A 95 -6.82 -11.23 -1.91
CA GLY A 95 -7.23 -12.11 -0.83
C GLY A 95 -7.10 -11.45 0.54
N ALA A 96 -7.06 -12.26 1.60
CA ALA A 96 -6.90 -11.81 2.98
C ALA A 96 -5.60 -12.37 3.58
N PRO A 97 -4.41 -11.88 3.16
CA PRO A 97 -3.15 -12.40 3.66
C PRO A 97 -2.97 -12.06 5.15
N SER A 98 -2.40 -12.99 5.92
CA SER A 98 -1.87 -12.64 7.24
C SER A 98 -0.65 -11.73 7.10
N ALA A 99 -0.44 -10.83 8.06
CA ALA A 99 0.77 -10.03 8.11
C ALA A 99 2.03 -10.92 8.15
N GLU A 100 3.03 -10.61 7.32
CA GLU A 100 4.35 -11.24 7.42
C GLU A 100 5.07 -10.75 8.68
N ARG A 101 4.93 -9.46 9.00
CA ARG A 101 5.56 -8.85 10.16
C ARG A 101 4.63 -7.85 10.82
N ILE A 102 4.62 -7.87 12.15
CA ILE A 102 3.99 -6.86 12.99
C ILE A 102 5.06 -6.30 13.91
N MET A 103 5.23 -4.99 13.92
CA MET A 103 6.12 -4.28 14.83
C MET A 103 5.30 -3.46 15.81
N THR A 104 5.59 -3.62 17.10
CA THR A 104 4.93 -2.90 18.19
C THR A 104 5.98 -2.05 18.91
N PRO A 105 6.14 -0.77 18.53
CA PRO A 105 7.10 0.11 19.19
C PRO A 105 6.60 0.48 20.58
N ALA A 106 7.48 0.42 21.58
CA ALA A 106 7.16 0.96 22.90
C ALA A 106 7.17 2.50 22.86
N GLY A 107 6.08 3.13 23.27
CA GLY A 107 6.01 4.59 23.45
C GLY A 107 5.73 5.40 22.19
N LEU A 108 5.62 4.78 21.00
CA LEU A 108 4.96 5.44 19.87
C LEU A 108 3.45 5.33 20.07
N GLY A 109 2.77 6.48 20.09
CA GLY A 109 1.31 6.55 20.14
C GLY A 109 0.70 6.13 18.80
N TYR A 110 0.01 7.05 18.13
CA TYR A 110 -0.53 6.79 16.79
C TYR A 110 0.54 6.99 15.71
N ALA A 111 0.68 5.99 14.84
CA ALA A 111 1.44 6.12 13.59
C ALA A 111 0.55 6.77 12.53
N GLU A 112 0.78 8.05 12.22
CA GLU A 112 -0.05 8.78 11.25
C GLU A 112 0.47 8.66 9.82
N PHE A 113 1.78 8.82 9.61
CA PHE A 113 2.39 8.77 8.28
C PHE A 113 3.60 7.85 8.27
N LEU A 114 3.65 6.98 7.25
CA LEU A 114 4.79 6.15 6.92
C LEU A 114 5.43 6.71 5.66
N ALA A 115 6.73 6.92 5.71
CA ALA A 115 7.54 7.18 4.53
C ALA A 115 8.82 6.37 4.67
N PHE A 116 9.15 5.59 3.65
CA PHE A 116 10.51 5.10 3.49
C PHE A 116 11.28 6.11 2.65
N TYR A 117 12.51 6.39 3.05
CA TYR A 117 13.42 7.14 2.20
C TYR A 117 13.55 6.37 0.87
N PRO A 118 13.41 7.01 -0.30
CA PRO A 118 13.64 6.30 -1.55
C PRO A 118 15.07 5.75 -1.51
N GLY A 119 15.22 4.47 -1.79
CA GLY A 119 16.54 3.91 -2.05
C GLY A 119 17.13 4.69 -3.21
N VAL A 120 18.01 5.64 -2.91
CA VAL A 120 18.76 6.35 -3.93
C VAL A 120 19.53 5.27 -4.66
N GLY A 121 19.14 4.98 -5.91
CA GLY A 121 20.09 4.38 -6.84
C GLY A 121 21.38 5.20 -6.76
N PRO A 122 22.55 4.58 -6.89
CA PRO A 122 23.82 5.27 -6.69
C PRO A 122 23.76 6.59 -7.45
N LEU A 123 23.96 7.70 -6.74
CA LEU A 123 24.04 9.03 -7.35
C LEU A 123 24.93 8.87 -8.57
N ALA A 124 24.37 9.08 -9.77
CA ALA A 124 25.15 9.01 -10.98
C ALA A 124 26.34 9.94 -10.75
N SER A 125 27.55 9.37 -10.68
CA SER A 125 28.76 10.16 -10.56
C SER A 125 28.92 10.89 -11.89
N SER A 126 28.24 12.02 -12.07
CA SER A 126 28.55 12.94 -13.15
C SER A 126 29.86 13.61 -12.78
N ARG A 127 30.93 12.95 -13.18
CA ARG A 127 32.27 13.49 -13.21
C ARG A 127 32.37 14.49 -14.38
N PRO A 128 32.94 15.67 -14.14
CA PRO A 128 34.01 16.21 -14.98
C PRO A 128 35.37 15.92 -14.34
#